data_AF-A0A1G0XQD9-F1
#
_entry.id   AF-A0A1G0XQD9-F1
#
_cell.length_a   1.000
_cell.length_b   1.000
_cell.length_c   1.000
_cell.angle_alpha   90.00
_cell.angle_beta   90.00
_cell.angle_gamma   90.00
#
_symmetry.space_group_name_H-M   'P 1'
#
loop_
_entity.id
_entity.type
_entity.pdbx_description
1 polymer ?
#
loop_
_entity_poly.entity_id
_entity_poly.type
_entity_poly.pdbx_seq_one_letter_code
_entity_poly.pdbx_strand_id
1 'polypeptide(L)'
;MPNFVKPLRDEIARLAKKEVAQSLGQIKKALSALKAENKFLKKELAAIKKTAQVLKKNVPQGNEPESCSADELRSARFTPAIIIRLRKKFGLSRLKMAQLLGINNKSISRWEEGIGEPKTNSRTKLISLRKMTKRDVKKQLQELKAANKVKKTVVKKAVKKAVKKTVKPIAKKTVVKKAVKKPAAKKSVKKAAKKIQKKVAFATVTAMPAANNSGNTTN
;
A
#
# COMPACT_ATOMS: atom_id res chain seq x y z
N MET A 1 38.88 -34.13 -57.53
CA MET A 1 38.54 -34.00 -56.09
C MET A 1 37.18 -33.32 -55.98
N PRO A 2 36.16 -33.94 -55.38
CA PRO A 2 34.85 -33.31 -55.19
C PRO A 2 34.95 -32.08 -54.29
N ASN A 3 34.25 -31.00 -54.61
CA ASN A 3 34.38 -29.70 -53.93
C ASN A 3 33.42 -29.59 -52.73
N PHE A 4 33.91 -29.93 -51.53
CA PHE A 4 33.11 -30.01 -50.29
C PHE A 4 32.75 -28.66 -49.64
N VAL A 5 33.37 -27.58 -50.09
CA VAL A 5 33.23 -26.26 -49.46
C VAL A 5 31.82 -25.69 -49.63
N LYS A 6 31.19 -25.91 -50.80
CA LYS A 6 29.82 -25.42 -51.06
C LYS A 6 28.77 -26.09 -50.17
N PRO A 7 28.63 -27.43 -50.15
CA PRO A 7 27.67 -28.10 -49.27
C PRO A 7 27.83 -27.74 -47.79
N LEU A 8 29.08 -27.60 -47.32
CA LEU A 8 29.35 -27.21 -45.94
C LEU A 8 28.86 -25.79 -45.62
N ARG A 9 29.11 -24.82 -46.51
CA ARG A 9 28.63 -23.44 -46.35
C ARG A 9 27.11 -23.37 -46.37
N ASP A 10 26.46 -24.14 -47.23
CA ASP A 10 25.00 -24.19 -47.32
C ASP A 10 24.38 -24.75 -46.04
N GLU A 11 24.98 -25.80 -45.46
CA GLU A 11 24.52 -26.37 -44.19
C GLU A 11 24.75 -25.41 -43.00
N ILE A 12 25.91 -24.74 -42.94
CA ILE A 12 26.17 -23.68 -41.94
C ILE A 12 25.12 -22.57 -42.07
N ALA A 13 24.82 -22.10 -43.28
CA ALA A 13 23.81 -21.07 -43.50
C ALA A 13 22.40 -21.54 -43.10
N ARG A 14 22.06 -22.80 -43.36
CA ARG A 14 20.78 -23.41 -42.96
C ARG A 14 20.65 -23.48 -41.45
N LEU A 15 21.68 -23.95 -40.75
CA LEU A 15 21.71 -24.03 -39.28
C LEU A 15 21.66 -22.64 -38.63
N ALA A 16 22.43 -21.67 -39.15
CA ALA A 16 22.41 -20.29 -38.66
C ALA A 16 21.01 -19.67 -38.81
N LYS A 17 20.35 -19.83 -39.98
CA LYS A 17 18.97 -19.36 -40.19
C LYS A 17 17.99 -20.05 -39.24
N LYS A 18 18.15 -21.35 -38.99
CA LYS A 18 17.29 -22.10 -38.07
C LYS A 18 17.41 -21.61 -36.63
N GLU A 19 18.63 -21.36 -36.16
CA GLU A 19 18.88 -20.87 -34.80
C GLU A 19 18.37 -19.43 -34.60
N VAL A 20 18.58 -18.56 -35.60
CA VAL A 20 18.01 -17.20 -35.60
C VAL A 20 16.49 -17.23 -35.60
N ALA A 21 15.86 -18.11 -36.40
CA ALA A 21 14.41 -18.24 -36.41
C ALA A 21 13.86 -18.75 -35.06
N GLN A 22 14.56 -19.69 -34.41
CA GLN A 22 14.18 -20.25 -33.12
C GLN A 22 14.25 -19.19 -32.01
N SER A 23 15.35 -18.46 -31.92
CA SER A 23 15.55 -17.38 -30.93
C SER A 23 14.59 -16.21 -31.16
N LEU A 24 14.44 -15.73 -32.39
CA LEU A 24 13.47 -14.66 -32.71
C LEU A 24 12.02 -15.09 -32.49
N GLY A 25 11.69 -16.37 -32.68
CA GLY A 25 10.36 -16.90 -32.42
C GLY A 25 9.94 -16.75 -30.96
N GLN A 26 10.85 -17.03 -30.01
CA GLN A 26 10.60 -16.83 -28.59
C GLN A 26 10.43 -15.35 -28.23
N ILE A 27 11.29 -14.48 -28.77
CA ILE A 27 11.23 -13.03 -28.56
C ILE A 27 9.92 -12.44 -29.11
N LYS A 28 9.52 -12.85 -30.33
CA LYS A 28 8.25 -12.41 -30.95
C LYS A 28 7.05 -12.81 -30.10
N LYS A 29 7.04 -14.02 -29.54
CA LYS A 29 5.99 -14.48 -28.61
C LYS A 29 5.95 -13.59 -27.36
N ALA A 30 7.08 -13.35 -26.71
CA ALA A 30 7.17 -12.47 -25.54
C ALA A 30 6.69 -11.04 -25.86
N LEU A 31 7.10 -10.48 -27.00
CA LEU A 31 6.66 -9.16 -27.45
C LEU A 31 5.14 -9.09 -27.67
N SER A 32 4.55 -10.14 -28.26
CA SER A 32 3.10 -10.21 -28.46
C SER A 32 2.33 -10.28 -27.14
N ALA A 33 2.84 -11.05 -26.16
CA ALA A 33 2.27 -11.15 -24.82
C ALA A 33 2.35 -9.80 -24.08
N LEU A 34 3.50 -9.13 -24.09
CA LEU A 34 3.69 -7.81 -23.49
C LEU A 34 2.82 -6.74 -24.14
N LYS A 35 2.62 -6.79 -25.46
CA LYS A 35 1.69 -5.88 -26.17
C LYS A 35 0.25 -6.14 -25.75
N ALA A 36 -0.16 -7.40 -25.58
CA ALA A 36 -1.49 -7.76 -25.10
C ALA A 36 -1.73 -7.28 -23.65
N GLU A 37 -0.76 -7.48 -22.76
CA GLU A 37 -0.82 -7.00 -21.38
C GLU A 37 -0.87 -5.48 -21.30
N ASN A 38 -0.03 -4.77 -22.06
CA ASN A 38 -0.10 -3.31 -22.15
C ASN A 38 -1.47 -2.82 -22.62
N LYS A 39 -2.09 -3.51 -23.59
CA LYS A 39 -3.44 -3.17 -24.06
C LYS A 39 -4.48 -3.41 -22.96
N PHE A 40 -4.35 -4.50 -22.21
CA PHE A 40 -5.21 -4.81 -21.07
C PHE A 40 -5.10 -3.74 -19.98
N LEU A 41 -3.88 -3.40 -19.54
CA LEU A 41 -3.63 -2.36 -18.54
C LEU A 41 -4.13 -0.98 -19.00
N LYS A 42 -3.94 -0.62 -20.27
CA LYS A 42 -4.49 0.64 -20.82
C LYS A 42 -6.02 0.66 -20.76
N LYS A 43 -6.69 -0.47 -21.04
CA LYS A 43 -8.15 -0.59 -20.91
C LYS A 43 -8.60 -0.46 -19.46
N GLU A 44 -7.92 -1.12 -18.53
CA GLU A 44 -8.23 -1.00 -17.09
C GLU A 44 -8.04 0.43 -16.58
N LEU A 45 -6.93 1.09 -16.95
CA LEU A 45 -6.70 2.49 -16.62
C LEU A 45 -7.79 3.40 -17.20
N ALA A 46 -8.23 3.17 -18.44
CA ALA A 46 -9.33 3.91 -19.02
C ALA A 46 -10.65 3.67 -18.28
N ALA A 47 -10.94 2.43 -17.88
CA ALA A 47 -12.12 2.09 -17.10
C ALA A 47 -12.10 2.77 -15.72
N ILE A 48 -10.97 2.68 -15.00
CA ILE A 48 -10.79 3.34 -13.70
C ILE A 48 -10.92 4.85 -13.85
N LYS A 49 -10.26 5.47 -14.84
CA LYS A 49 -10.39 6.92 -15.09
C LYS A 49 -11.83 7.33 -15.37
N LYS A 50 -12.59 6.55 -16.15
CA LYS A 50 -14.03 6.78 -16.39
C LYS A 50 -14.84 6.69 -15.10
N THR A 51 -14.64 5.63 -14.31
CA THR A 51 -15.35 5.51 -13.01
C THR A 51 -14.99 6.64 -12.06
N ALA A 52 -13.73 7.07 -12.01
CA ALA A 52 -13.29 8.21 -11.22
C ALA A 52 -13.93 9.51 -11.73
N GLN A 53 -14.07 9.72 -13.03
CA GLN A 53 -14.75 10.88 -13.60
C GLN A 53 -16.25 10.88 -13.27
N VAL A 54 -16.92 9.73 -13.38
CA VAL A 54 -18.33 9.57 -12.99
C VAL A 54 -18.49 9.83 -11.50
N LEU A 55 -17.62 9.29 -10.65
CA LEU A 55 -17.62 9.56 -9.23
C LEU A 55 -17.38 11.04 -8.93
N LYS A 56 -16.43 11.70 -9.60
CA LYS A 56 -16.20 13.14 -9.46
C LYS A 56 -17.41 13.98 -9.85
N LYS A 57 -18.19 13.55 -10.86
CA LYS A 57 -19.43 14.23 -11.26
C LYS A 57 -20.59 13.99 -10.27
N ASN A 58 -20.66 12.79 -9.67
CA ASN A 58 -21.73 12.42 -8.75
C ASN A 58 -21.45 12.76 -7.28
N VAL A 59 -20.19 13.04 -6.93
CA VAL A 59 -19.85 13.65 -5.66
C VAL A 59 -20.13 15.15 -5.83
N PRO A 60 -21.08 15.74 -5.09
CA PRO A 60 -21.28 17.18 -5.13
C PRO A 60 -19.94 17.85 -4.79
N GLN A 61 -19.49 18.76 -5.66
CA GLN A 61 -18.19 19.44 -5.63
C GLN A 61 -17.83 20.13 -4.29
N GLY A 62 -18.69 20.11 -3.28
CA GLY A 62 -18.44 20.69 -1.95
C GLY A 62 -17.59 19.85 -0.99
N ASN A 63 -17.06 18.69 -1.40
CA ASN A 63 -16.31 17.80 -0.50
C ASN A 63 -14.86 17.49 -0.93
N GLU A 64 -14.34 18.08 -2.03
CA GLU A 64 -12.89 18.19 -2.15
C GLU A 64 -12.44 19.42 -1.34
N PRO A 65 -11.47 19.28 -0.42
CA PRO A 65 -10.83 20.47 0.12
C PRO A 65 -10.20 21.20 -1.05
N GLU A 66 -10.78 22.34 -1.42
CA GLU A 66 -10.20 23.28 -2.38
C GLU A 66 -8.69 23.31 -2.14
N SER A 67 -7.93 23.01 -3.19
CA SER A 67 -6.48 23.11 -3.19
C SER A 67 -6.13 24.51 -2.70
N CYS A 68 -5.74 24.62 -1.42
CA CYS A 68 -5.35 25.90 -0.84
C CYS A 68 -4.20 26.43 -1.68
N SER A 69 -4.29 27.69 -2.11
CA SER A 69 -3.23 28.33 -2.90
C SER A 69 -1.88 28.17 -2.18
N ALA A 70 -0.80 28.06 -2.94
CA ALA A 70 0.55 27.90 -2.39
C ALA A 70 0.90 29.03 -1.39
N ASP A 71 0.32 30.22 -1.58
CA ASP A 71 0.52 31.37 -0.69
C ASP A 71 -0.24 31.23 0.63
N GLU A 72 -1.43 30.61 0.62
CA GLU A 72 -2.15 30.30 1.85
C GLU A 72 -1.40 29.25 2.68
N LEU A 73 -0.73 28.29 2.04
CA LEU A 73 0.08 27.27 2.71
C LEU A 73 1.35 27.85 3.35
N ARG A 74 1.94 28.89 2.75
CA ARG A 74 3.10 29.61 3.29
C ARG A 74 2.71 30.57 4.40
N SER A 75 1.59 31.28 4.23
CA SER A 75 1.10 32.27 5.21
C SER A 75 0.46 31.63 6.44
N ALA A 76 -0.15 30.45 6.32
CA ALA A 76 -0.80 29.78 7.44
C ALA A 76 0.22 29.14 8.40
N ARG A 77 0.55 29.88 9.47
CA ARG A 77 1.33 29.35 10.60
C ARG A 77 0.46 28.45 11.49
N PHE A 78 0.85 27.18 11.62
CA PHE A 78 0.19 26.22 12.50
C PHE A 78 1.01 26.00 13.78
N THR A 79 0.81 26.88 14.76
CA THR A 79 1.34 26.65 16.11
C THR A 79 0.43 25.71 16.91
N PRO A 80 0.96 25.04 17.95
CA PRO A 80 0.16 24.14 18.80
C PRO A 80 -1.08 24.81 19.38
N ALA A 81 -0.93 26.05 19.84
CA ALA A 81 -2.02 26.87 20.37
C ALA A 81 -3.14 27.13 19.33
N ILE A 82 -2.78 27.38 18.07
CA ILE A 82 -3.76 27.60 16.99
C ILE A 82 -4.55 26.33 16.71
N ILE A 83 -3.90 25.17 16.70
CA ILE A 83 -4.56 23.88 16.47
C ILE A 83 -5.55 23.57 17.60
N ILE A 84 -5.16 23.82 18.85
CA ILE A 84 -6.04 23.67 20.02
C ILE A 84 -7.23 24.63 19.93
N ARG A 85 -6.99 25.90 19.55
CA ARG A 85 -8.06 26.90 19.38
C ARG A 85 -9.03 26.51 18.27
N LEU A 86 -8.53 26.00 17.15
CA LEU A 86 -9.34 25.52 16.04
C LEU A 86 -10.23 24.35 16.49
N ARG A 87 -9.67 23.40 17.25
CA ARG A 87 -10.44 22.28 17.80
C ARG A 87 -11.53 22.75 18.76
N LYS A 88 -11.20 23.68 19.66
CA LYS A 88 -12.15 24.28 20.63
C LYS A 88 -13.26 25.07 19.92
N LYS A 89 -12.94 25.83 18.87
CA LYS A 89 -13.91 26.59 18.05
C LYS A 89 -15.07 25.72 17.55
N PHE A 90 -14.77 24.47 17.18
CA PHE A 90 -15.77 23.50 16.68
C PHE A 90 -16.26 22.51 17.75
N GLY A 91 -15.78 22.58 18.99
CA GLY A 91 -16.16 21.65 20.06
C GLY A 91 -15.82 20.18 19.76
N LEU A 92 -14.76 19.94 18.98
CA LEU A 92 -14.39 18.60 18.53
C LEU A 92 -13.44 17.91 19.52
N SER A 93 -13.61 16.60 19.67
CA SER A 93 -12.56 15.74 20.24
C SER A 93 -11.44 15.54 19.21
N ARG A 94 -10.21 15.27 19.67
CA ARG A 94 -9.06 14.94 18.80
C ARG A 94 -9.41 13.84 17.80
N LEU A 95 -10.14 12.82 18.27
CA LEU A 95 -10.60 11.72 17.42
C LEU A 95 -11.58 12.18 16.33
N LYS A 96 -12.54 13.04 16.68
CA LYS A 96 -13.53 13.54 15.72
C LYS A 96 -12.89 14.47 14.68
N MET A 97 -11.94 15.31 15.11
CA MET A 97 -11.17 16.16 14.22
C MET A 97 -10.27 15.33 13.27
N ALA A 98 -9.64 14.27 13.78
CA ALA A 98 -8.89 13.32 12.98
C ALA A 98 -9.75 12.62 11.93
N GLN A 99 -10.95 12.16 12.31
CA GLN A 99 -11.91 11.55 11.39
C GLN A 99 -12.36 12.50 10.30
N LEU A 100 -12.63 13.76 10.65
CA LEU A 100 -13.03 14.79 9.70
C LEU A 100 -11.95 15.08 8.66
N LEU A 101 -10.70 15.21 9.11
CA LEU A 101 -9.57 15.52 8.23
C LEU A 101 -9.01 14.28 7.51
N GLY A 102 -9.42 13.07 7.91
CA GLY A 102 -8.78 11.83 7.47
C GLY A 102 -7.29 11.79 7.83
N ILE A 103 -6.94 12.25 9.03
CA ILE A 103 -5.59 12.23 9.61
C ILE A 103 -5.60 11.27 10.80
N ASN A 104 -4.46 10.66 11.13
CA ASN A 104 -4.37 9.83 12.33
C ASN A 104 -4.52 10.66 13.62
N ASN A 105 -5.26 10.15 14.60
CA ASN A 105 -5.49 10.81 15.90
C ASN A 105 -4.17 11.16 16.62
N LYS A 106 -3.18 10.25 16.57
CA LYS A 106 -1.86 10.47 17.17
C LYS A 106 -1.12 11.67 16.58
N SER A 107 -1.29 11.93 15.28
CA SER A 107 -0.64 13.07 14.61
C SER A 107 -1.21 14.39 15.12
N ILE A 108 -2.52 14.47 15.35
CA ILE A 108 -3.16 15.67 15.90
C ILE A 108 -2.69 15.91 17.34
N SER A 109 -2.66 14.89 18.19
CA SER A 109 -2.15 15.03 19.56
C SER A 109 -0.72 15.56 19.57
N ARG A 110 0.17 15.00 18.75
CA ARG A 110 1.56 15.44 18.65
C ARG A 110 1.68 16.91 18.25
N TRP A 111 0.88 17.38 17.31
CA TRP A 111 0.89 18.80 16.93
C TRP A 111 0.31 19.72 18.01
N GLU A 112 -0.69 19.26 18.76
CA GLU A 112 -1.20 19.99 19.94
C GLU A 112 -0.16 20.07 21.07
N GLU A 113 0.71 19.06 21.17
CA GLU A 113 1.82 18.99 22.14
C GLU A 113 3.08 19.73 21.65
N GLY A 114 3.09 20.26 20.41
CA GLY A 114 4.27 20.90 19.81
C GLY A 114 5.33 19.95 19.28
N ILE A 115 5.03 18.65 19.25
CA ILE A 115 5.94 17.60 18.80
C ILE A 115 5.79 17.42 17.28
N GLY A 116 6.51 18.27 16.55
CA GLY A 116 6.61 18.25 15.09
C GLY A 116 5.52 19.04 14.38
N GLU A 117 5.74 19.31 13.10
CA GLU A 117 4.87 20.18 12.30
C GLU A 117 3.93 19.40 11.36
N PRO A 118 2.76 19.95 11.01
CA PRO A 118 1.90 19.37 9.99
C PRO A 118 2.59 19.36 8.62
N LYS A 119 2.56 18.20 7.94
CA LYS A 119 3.02 18.05 6.54
C LYS A 119 2.11 18.83 5.58
N THR A 120 2.57 19.15 4.37
CA THR A 120 1.85 19.95 3.36
C THR A 120 0.39 19.51 3.16
N ASN A 121 0.16 18.21 2.94
CA ASN A 121 -1.19 17.65 2.79
C ASN A 121 -2.08 17.85 4.03
N SER A 122 -1.50 17.83 5.22
CA SER A 122 -2.23 18.06 6.48
C SER A 122 -2.48 19.54 6.72
N ARG A 123 -1.56 20.42 6.30
CA ARG A 123 -1.76 21.88 6.33
C ARG A 123 -2.95 22.27 5.47
N THR A 124 -3.03 21.78 4.22
CA THR A 124 -4.18 22.05 3.34
C THR A 124 -5.50 21.70 4.02
N LYS A 125 -5.59 20.49 4.61
CA LYS A 125 -6.78 20.05 5.34
C LYS A 125 -7.14 20.93 6.54
N LEU A 126 -6.13 21.38 7.29
CA LEU A 126 -6.33 22.29 8.43
C LEU A 126 -6.78 23.69 7.96
N ILE A 127 -6.28 24.18 6.82
CA ILE A 127 -6.74 25.44 6.21
C ILE A 127 -8.19 25.29 5.74
N SER A 128 -8.54 24.20 5.05
CA SER A 128 -9.93 23.92 4.66
C SER A 128 -10.86 23.90 5.88
N LEU A 129 -10.45 23.28 6.98
CA LEU A 129 -11.21 23.28 8.23
C LEU A 129 -11.36 24.68 8.84
N ARG A 130 -10.36 25.56 8.69
CA ARG A 130 -10.46 26.96 9.13
C ARG A 130 -11.52 27.74 8.36
N LYS A 131 -11.70 27.44 7.07
CA LYS A 131 -12.68 28.05 6.17
C LYS A 131 -14.11 27.52 6.38
N MET A 132 -14.26 26.30 6.90
CA MET A 132 -15.58 25.67 7.14
C MET A 132 -16.38 26.31 8.30
N THR A 133 -17.71 26.28 8.19
CA THR A 133 -18.60 26.70 9.28
C THR A 133 -18.95 25.54 10.22
N LYS A 134 -19.47 25.85 11.43
CA LYS A 134 -19.91 24.82 12.39
C LYS A 134 -20.99 23.88 11.81
N ARG A 135 -21.82 24.39 10.90
CA ARG A 135 -22.89 23.62 10.24
C ARG A 135 -22.31 22.58 9.28
N ASP A 136 -21.32 22.98 8.49
CA ASP A 136 -20.66 22.10 7.50
C ASP A 136 -19.92 20.96 8.18
N VAL A 137 -19.19 21.29 9.26
CA VAL A 137 -18.50 20.29 10.09
C VAL A 137 -19.46 19.24 10.65
N LYS A 138 -20.66 19.65 11.08
CA LYS A 138 -21.68 18.71 11.60
C LYS A 138 -22.24 17.81 10.49
N LYS A 139 -22.51 18.37 9.30
CA LYS A 139 -22.97 17.62 8.13
C LYS A 139 -21.94 16.57 7.70
N GLN A 140 -20.68 16.98 7.51
CA GLN A 140 -19.60 16.06 7.15
C GLN A 140 -19.41 14.95 8.20
N LEU A 141 -19.50 15.26 9.50
CA LEU A 141 -19.42 14.23 10.53
C LEU A 141 -20.61 13.26 10.48
N GLN A 142 -21.81 13.71 10.12
CA GLN A 142 -22.99 12.85 9.93
C GLN A 142 -22.82 11.96 8.70
N GLU A 143 -22.37 12.51 7.57
CA GLU A 143 -22.04 11.76 6.35
C GLU A 143 -20.98 10.68 6.63
N LEU A 144 -19.91 11.03 7.35
CA LEU A 144 -18.87 10.07 7.75
C LEU A 144 -19.41 8.96 8.65
N LYS A 145 -20.34 9.28 9.56
CA LYS A 145 -21.02 8.26 10.39
C LYS A 145 -21.89 7.35 9.54
N ALA A 146 -22.65 7.89 8.59
CA ALA A 146 -23.48 7.12 7.66
C ALA A 146 -22.63 6.21 6.78
N ALA A 147 -21.55 6.74 6.18
CA ALA A 147 -20.60 5.98 5.37
C ALA A 147 -19.92 4.86 6.18
N ASN A 148 -19.52 5.12 7.43
CA ASN A 148 -18.95 4.09 8.30
C ASN A 148 -19.97 3.01 8.70
N LYS A 149 -21.25 3.36 8.87
CA LYS A 149 -22.33 2.39 9.10
C LYS A 149 -22.48 1.46 7.90
N VAL A 150 -22.49 2.00 6.68
CA VAL A 150 -22.55 1.22 5.42
C VAL A 150 -21.33 0.32 5.28
N LYS A 151 -20.11 0.83 5.52
CA LYS A 151 -18.89 0.00 5.50
C LYS A 151 -18.97 -1.15 6.50
N LYS A 152 -19.43 -0.90 7.73
CA LYS A 152 -19.58 -1.92 8.78
C LYS A 152 -20.61 -2.99 8.40
N THR A 153 -21.72 -2.63 7.74
CA THR A 153 -22.73 -3.60 7.30
C THR A 153 -22.27 -4.45 6.12
N VAL A 154 -21.57 -3.85 5.15
CA VAL A 154 -21.01 -4.58 3.99
C VAL A 154 -19.94 -5.57 4.45
N VAL A 155 -19.02 -5.14 5.32
CA VAL A 155 -17.99 -6.02 5.89
C VAL A 155 -18.62 -7.14 6.72
N LYS A 156 -19.63 -6.86 7.56
CA LYS A 156 -20.36 -7.90 8.30
C LYS A 156 -21.06 -8.90 7.37
N LYS A 157 -21.65 -8.46 6.26
CA LYS A 157 -22.32 -9.33 5.27
C LYS A 157 -21.30 -10.19 4.52
N ALA A 158 -20.14 -9.63 4.16
CA ALA A 158 -19.04 -10.37 3.54
C ALA A 158 -18.43 -11.42 4.49
N VAL A 159 -18.21 -11.05 5.76
CA VAL A 159 -17.72 -11.98 6.80
C VAL A 159 -18.74 -13.09 7.05
N LYS A 160 -20.05 -12.79 7.15
CA LYS A 160 -21.10 -13.82 7.26
C LYS A 160 -21.15 -14.74 6.05
N LYS A 161 -20.95 -14.23 4.83
CA LYS A 161 -20.89 -15.04 3.60
C LYS A 161 -19.64 -15.94 3.58
N ALA A 162 -18.51 -15.46 4.07
CA ALA A 162 -17.28 -16.24 4.20
C ALA A 162 -17.41 -17.35 5.27
N VAL A 163 -17.98 -17.03 6.43
CA VAL A 163 -18.26 -18.01 7.51
C VAL A 163 -19.28 -19.06 7.07
N LYS A 164 -20.31 -18.69 6.30
CA LYS A 164 -21.27 -19.66 5.72
C LYS A 164 -20.64 -20.58 4.66
N LYS A 165 -19.55 -20.14 4.00
CA LYS A 165 -18.80 -20.94 3.02
C LYS A 165 -17.85 -21.94 3.71
N THR A 166 -17.31 -21.61 4.88
CA THR A 166 -16.41 -22.50 5.66
C THR A 166 -17.14 -23.52 6.54
N VAL A 167 -18.41 -23.30 6.90
CA VAL A 167 -19.23 -24.27 7.66
C VAL A 167 -19.88 -25.33 6.76
N LYS A 168 -19.93 -25.12 5.43
CA LYS A 168 -20.61 -26.05 4.49
C LYS A 168 -19.85 -27.33 4.06
N PRO A 169 -18.54 -27.56 4.31
CA PRO A 169 -17.91 -28.82 3.86
C PRO A 169 -17.88 -29.93 4.92
N ILE A 170 -18.36 -29.74 6.15
CA ILE A 170 -18.22 -30.75 7.23
C ILE A 170 -19.37 -31.78 7.26
N ALA A 171 -20.46 -31.60 6.50
CA ALA A 171 -21.62 -32.50 6.57
C ALA A 171 -21.62 -33.66 5.55
N LYS A 172 -20.55 -33.86 4.76
CA LYS A 172 -20.50 -34.96 3.77
C LYS A 172 -19.14 -35.67 3.76
N LYS A 173 -18.87 -36.47 4.78
CA LYS A 173 -18.13 -37.75 4.63
C LYS A 173 -18.35 -38.62 5.87
N THR A 174 -19.05 -39.70 5.61
CA THR A 174 -19.43 -40.83 6.46
C THR A 174 -18.24 -41.77 6.74
N VAL A 175 -18.16 -42.21 8.00
CA VAL A 175 -17.85 -43.58 8.47
C VAL A 175 -16.43 -44.12 8.25
N VAL A 176 -15.73 -44.45 9.36
CA VAL A 176 -15.11 -45.77 9.70
C VAL A 176 -14.10 -45.59 10.89
N LYS A 177 -14.39 -46.30 12.00
CA LYS A 177 -13.53 -46.84 13.09
C LYS A 177 -12.62 -45.86 13.89
N LYS A 178 -12.91 -45.54 15.16
CA LYS A 178 -12.76 -46.32 16.42
C LYS A 178 -11.29 -46.60 16.82
N ALA A 179 -10.74 -45.76 17.71
CA ALA A 179 -9.74 -46.07 18.75
C ALA A 179 -9.47 -44.78 19.58
N VAL A 180 -10.18 -44.57 20.71
CA VAL A 180 -9.75 -44.79 22.10
C VAL A 180 -8.73 -43.76 22.66
N LYS A 181 -9.15 -43.16 23.81
CA LYS A 181 -8.41 -42.49 24.90
C LYS A 181 -8.05 -40.98 24.84
N LYS A 182 -8.80 -40.21 25.64
CA LYS A 182 -8.40 -39.03 26.46
C LYS A 182 -7.42 -39.48 27.58
N PRO A 183 -6.74 -38.61 28.39
CA PRO A 183 -6.74 -37.13 28.45
C PRO A 183 -5.36 -36.45 28.76
N ALA A 184 -5.36 -35.11 28.86
CA ALA A 184 -4.56 -34.22 29.74
C ALA A 184 -3.01 -34.19 29.67
N ALA A 185 -2.44 -33.02 29.30
CA ALA A 185 -1.33 -32.37 30.03
C ALA A 185 -1.07 -30.94 29.53
N LYS A 186 -1.03 -30.00 30.48
CA LYS A 186 -0.56 -28.62 30.33
C LYS A 186 0.98 -28.57 30.29
N LYS A 187 1.52 -27.47 29.73
CA LYS A 187 2.90 -26.92 29.86
C LYS A 187 3.98 -27.49 28.92
N SER A 188 4.29 -26.78 27.83
CA SER A 188 5.67 -26.65 27.29
C SER A 188 5.78 -25.76 26.04
N VAL A 189 5.20 -24.55 26.02
CA VAL A 189 5.57 -23.55 24.98
C VAL A 189 5.89 -22.20 25.62
N LYS A 190 6.85 -22.22 26.56
CA LYS A 190 7.57 -21.01 27.04
C LYS A 190 9.10 -21.17 26.95
N LYS A 191 9.59 -22.16 26.20
CA LYS A 191 11.02 -22.41 25.97
C LYS A 191 11.34 -22.55 24.47
N ALA A 192 10.87 -21.60 23.66
CA ALA A 192 11.28 -21.48 22.26
C ALA A 192 11.37 -20.02 21.76
N ALA A 193 11.34 -19.04 22.66
CA ALA A 193 11.41 -17.60 22.34
C ALA A 193 12.72 -16.93 22.81
N LYS A 194 13.76 -17.68 23.18
CA LYS A 194 15.03 -17.13 23.70
C LYS A 194 16.29 -17.73 23.04
N LYS A 195 16.21 -18.09 21.75
CA LYS A 195 17.34 -18.64 20.98
C LYS A 195 17.49 -18.01 19.58
N ILE A 196 17.19 -16.72 19.43
CA ILE A 196 17.53 -15.95 18.21
C ILE A 196 18.21 -14.59 18.53
N GLN A 197 18.23 -14.15 19.79
CA GLN A 197 18.90 -12.90 20.20
C GLN A 197 20.40 -13.05 20.56
N LYS A 198 21.07 -14.16 20.18
CA LYS A 198 22.47 -14.42 20.56
C LYS A 198 23.43 -14.68 19.38
N LYS A 199 23.10 -14.22 18.17
CA LYS A 199 23.95 -14.38 16.97
C LYS A 199 24.40 -13.09 16.26
N VAL A 200 24.14 -11.90 16.83
CA VAL A 200 24.55 -10.61 16.20
C VAL A 200 25.62 -9.86 17.03
N ALA A 201 26.12 -10.45 18.12
CA ALA A 201 27.09 -9.82 19.03
C ALA A 201 28.50 -10.44 18.97
N PHE A 202 28.87 -11.13 17.90
CA PHE A 202 30.19 -11.79 17.80
C PHE A 202 30.92 -11.53 16.47
N ALA A 203 30.60 -10.44 15.77
CA ALA A 203 31.26 -10.08 14.50
C ALA A 203 31.80 -8.64 14.47
N THR A 204 32.08 -8.04 15.62
CA THR A 204 32.52 -6.63 15.72
C THR A 204 33.85 -6.41 16.44
N VAL A 205 34.67 -7.44 16.68
CA VAL A 205 36.01 -7.21 17.24
C VAL A 205 37.01 -8.15 16.55
N THR A 206 38.14 -7.57 16.11
CA THR A 206 39.33 -8.19 15.49
C THR A 206 39.24 -8.30 13.96
N ALA A 207 39.94 -7.56 13.09
CA ALA A 207 41.18 -6.78 13.25
C ALA A 207 41.33 -5.70 12.14
N MET A 208 41.88 -4.53 12.51
CA MET A 208 42.79 -3.68 11.69
C MET A 208 44.24 -4.03 12.12
N PRO A 209 45.35 -3.57 11.48
CA PRO A 209 45.56 -2.55 10.42
C PRO A 209 46.41 -3.10 9.23
N ALA A 210 46.75 -2.41 8.14
CA ALA A 210 47.70 -1.29 8.03
C ALA A 210 47.90 -0.80 6.56
N ALA A 211 48.36 0.46 6.47
CA ALA A 211 49.08 1.18 5.41
C ALA A 211 48.41 1.36 4.02
N ASN A 212 47.92 2.55 3.63
CA ASN A 212 48.62 3.83 3.33
C ASN A 212 49.36 3.80 1.97
N ASN A 213 48.85 4.51 0.95
CA ASN A 213 49.41 5.80 0.49
C ASN A 213 48.88 6.21 -0.92
N SER A 214 48.72 7.52 -1.10
CA SER A 214 48.60 8.30 -2.36
C SER A 214 47.38 8.03 -3.24
N GLY A 215 46.69 8.98 -3.85
CA GLY A 215 46.83 10.43 -4.01
C GLY A 215 45.77 10.79 -5.08
N ASN A 216 44.73 11.50 -4.69
CA ASN A 216 44.29 12.77 -5.26
C ASN A 216 44.17 12.91 -6.80
N THR A 217 43.04 13.49 -7.20
CA THR A 217 42.83 14.51 -8.25
C THR A 217 42.57 14.11 -9.73
N THR A 218 41.36 14.50 -10.16
CA THR A 218 40.96 15.14 -11.45
C THR A 218 41.20 14.45 -12.79
N ASN A 219 40.10 14.12 -13.48
CA ASN A 219 39.59 14.84 -14.66
C ASN A 219 38.08 14.64 -14.80
#